data_AF-A0A2M8MCQ7-F1
#
_entry.id   AF-A0A2M8MCQ7-F1
#
_cell.length_a   1.000
_cell.length_b   1.000
_cell.length_c   1.000
_cell.angle_alpha   90.00
_cell.angle_beta   90.00
_cell.angle_gamma   90.00
#
_symmetry.space_group_name_H-M   'P 1'
#
loop_
_entity.id
_entity.type
_entity.pdbx_description
1 polymer ?
#
loop_
_entity_poly.entity_id
_entity_poly.type
_entity_poly.pdbx_seq_one_letter_code
_entity_poly.pdbx_strand_id
1 'polypeptide(L)'
;MEQQGKKITHAAVARTAGVSTWLTYTEGIREHIEAAQQRQHTTTPYARTRSTTATLRTELELARQEIRTLKEDRDRMRQAIQHQLGQQLDTLDTRYLTERIDELTRNNQRLEDSLQQATDDNHRLHARVGTLETDLAAARTSLRRMIREENTNR
;
A
#
# COMPACT_ATOMS: atom_id res chain seq x y z
N MET A 1 -19.17 4.18 -51.38
CA MET A 1 -18.53 3.00 -50.76
C MET A 1 -19.55 1.89 -50.50
N GLU A 2 -20.69 2.19 -49.85
CA GLU A 2 -21.79 1.23 -49.62
C GLU A 2 -22.34 0.59 -50.92
N GLN A 3 -22.65 1.39 -51.95
CA GLN A 3 -23.17 0.87 -53.23
C GLN A 3 -22.12 0.15 -54.10
N GLN A 4 -20.82 0.28 -53.77
CA GLN A 4 -19.72 -0.31 -54.55
C GLN A 4 -19.16 -1.61 -53.91
N GLY A 5 -19.75 -2.08 -52.80
CA GLY A 5 -19.33 -3.32 -52.13
C GLY A 5 -17.94 -3.27 -51.48
N LYS A 6 -17.26 -2.12 -51.44
CA LYS A 6 -15.93 -1.96 -50.85
C LYS A 6 -16.02 -1.92 -49.32
N LYS A 7 -15.06 -2.54 -48.62
CA LYS A 7 -15.03 -2.58 -47.15
C LYS A 7 -14.88 -1.17 -46.57
N ILE A 8 -15.88 -0.73 -45.79
CA ILE A 8 -15.89 0.58 -45.14
C ILE A 8 -15.01 0.49 -43.91
N THR A 9 -13.91 1.24 -43.89
CA THR A 9 -13.01 1.39 -42.74
C THR A 9 -12.56 2.85 -42.67
N HIS A 10 -12.20 3.35 -41.50
CA HIS A 10 -11.69 4.72 -41.33
C HIS A 10 -10.59 5.06 -42.34
N ALA A 11 -9.63 4.16 -42.54
CA ALA A 11 -8.56 4.32 -43.51
C ALA A 11 -9.02 4.29 -44.99
N ALA A 12 -10.07 3.55 -45.31
CA ALA A 12 -10.65 3.52 -46.66
C ALA A 12 -11.47 4.77 -46.95
N VAL A 13 -12.22 5.26 -45.96
CA VAL A 13 -13.01 6.50 -46.06
C VAL A 13 -12.08 7.70 -46.21
N ALA A 14 -11.04 7.81 -45.38
CA ALA A 14 -10.03 8.87 -45.44
C ALA A 14 -9.36 8.96 -46.83
N ARG A 15 -8.92 7.81 -47.37
CA ARG A 15 -8.31 7.73 -48.71
C ARG A 15 -9.26 8.11 -49.83
N THR A 16 -10.53 7.73 -49.73
CA THR A 16 -11.53 7.99 -50.78
C THR A 16 -11.98 9.45 -50.79
N ALA A 17 -12.10 10.06 -49.61
CA ALA A 17 -12.49 11.45 -49.44
C ALA A 17 -11.30 12.43 -49.52
N GLY A 18 -10.06 11.94 -49.64
CA GLY A 18 -8.86 12.77 -49.72
C GLY A 18 -8.54 13.53 -48.43
N VAL A 19 -9.01 13.03 -47.28
CA VAL A 19 -8.85 13.67 -45.96
C VAL A 19 -7.92 12.87 -45.06
N SER A 20 -7.38 13.53 -44.03
CA SER A 20 -6.56 12.86 -43.03
C SER A 20 -7.37 11.82 -42.25
N THR A 21 -6.72 10.71 -41.88
CA THR A 21 -7.39 9.64 -41.10
C THR A 21 -7.90 10.16 -39.75
N TRP A 22 -7.25 11.17 -39.17
CA TRP A 22 -7.68 11.79 -37.90
C TRP A 22 -9.06 12.47 -38.01
N LEU A 23 -9.39 13.06 -39.16
CA LEU A 23 -10.71 13.68 -39.40
C LEU A 23 -11.84 12.64 -39.42
N THR A 24 -11.54 11.36 -39.67
CA THR A 24 -12.55 10.30 -39.61
C THR A 24 -12.87 9.83 -38.19
N TYR A 25 -12.12 10.32 -37.19
CA TYR A 25 -12.34 10.05 -35.76
C TYR A 25 -12.99 11.22 -35.02
N THR A 26 -13.33 12.31 -35.71
CA THR A 26 -14.03 13.44 -35.09
C THR A 26 -15.50 13.10 -34.84
N GLU A 27 -16.02 13.65 -33.75
CA GLU A 27 -17.44 13.57 -33.37
C GLU A 27 -18.34 14.03 -34.54
N GLY A 28 -19.38 13.25 -34.83
CA GLY A 28 -20.28 13.39 -35.98
C GLY A 28 -19.93 12.46 -37.14
N ILE A 29 -18.65 12.38 -37.53
CA ILE A 29 -18.22 11.58 -38.71
C ILE A 29 -17.98 10.12 -38.32
N ARG A 30 -17.42 9.91 -37.12
CA ARG A 30 -17.13 8.57 -36.59
C ARG A 30 -18.39 7.71 -36.51
N GLU A 31 -19.48 8.28 -36.01
CA GLU A 31 -20.76 7.60 -35.78
C GLU A 31 -21.38 7.17 -37.11
N HIS A 32 -21.26 8.00 -38.16
CA HIS A 32 -21.71 7.64 -39.50
C HIS A 32 -20.88 6.52 -40.12
N ILE A 33 -19.55 6.51 -39.90
CA ILE A 33 -18.65 5.45 -40.39
C ILE A 33 -18.89 4.13 -39.63
N GLU A 34 -19.15 4.19 -38.32
CA GLU A 34 -19.51 3.03 -37.50
C GLU A 34 -20.89 2.46 -37.90
N ALA A 35 -21.90 3.31 -38.10
CA ALA A 35 -23.22 2.90 -38.58
C ALA A 35 -23.17 2.27 -39.98
N ALA A 36 -22.35 2.82 -40.89
CA ALA A 36 -22.13 2.25 -42.22
C ALA A 36 -21.42 0.89 -42.18
N GLN A 37 -20.42 0.73 -41.30
CA GLN A 37 -19.77 -0.56 -41.05
C GLN A 37 -20.77 -1.60 -40.55
N GLN A 38 -21.60 -1.25 -39.58
CA GLN A 38 -22.62 -2.16 -39.04
C GLN A 38 -23.59 -2.64 -40.12
N ARG A 39 -24.09 -1.74 -40.98
CA ARG A 39 -24.97 -2.09 -42.10
C ARG A 39 -24.31 -3.02 -43.13
N GLN A 40 -23.01 -2.87 -43.36
CA GLN A 40 -22.24 -3.76 -44.25
C GLN A 40 -22.03 -5.15 -43.63
N HIS A 41 -21.81 -5.23 -42.31
CA HIS A 41 -21.68 -6.50 -41.60
C HIS A 41 -22.96 -7.35 -41.66
N THR A 42 -24.14 -6.74 -41.57
CA THR A 42 -25.42 -7.46 -41.63
C THR A 42 -25.72 -8.06 -43.01
N THR A 43 -25.14 -7.51 -44.08
CA THR A 43 -25.42 -7.91 -45.47
C THR A 43 -24.49 -9.00 -45.98
N THR A 44 -23.42 -9.32 -45.26
CA THR A 44 -22.50 -10.39 -45.67
C THR A 44 -23.12 -11.74 -45.33
N PRO A 45 -23.46 -12.61 -46.31
CA PRO A 45 -24.07 -13.89 -46.01
C PRO A 45 -23.02 -14.77 -45.33
N TYR A 46 -23.17 -14.94 -44.02
CA TYR A 46 -22.42 -15.94 -43.25
C TYR A 46 -22.70 -17.30 -43.90
N ALA A 47 -21.68 -17.90 -44.52
CA ALA A 47 -21.76 -19.25 -45.04
C ALA A 47 -22.03 -20.18 -43.85
N ARG A 48 -23.31 -20.53 -43.65
CA ARG A 48 -23.73 -21.53 -42.67
C ARG A 48 -23.30 -22.89 -43.19
N THR A 49 -22.05 -23.25 -42.93
CA THR A 49 -21.62 -24.65 -43.00
C THR A 49 -22.51 -25.43 -42.05
N ARG A 50 -23.42 -26.23 -42.62
CA ARG A 50 -24.36 -27.08 -41.92
C ARG A 50 -23.57 -28.18 -41.21
N SER A 51 -23.00 -27.85 -40.05
CA SER A 51 -22.24 -28.79 -39.22
C SER A 51 -23.19 -29.92 -38.82
N THR A 52 -22.80 -31.16 -39.11
CA THR A 52 -23.59 -32.34 -38.74
C THR A 52 -23.66 -32.45 -37.22
N THR A 53 -24.70 -33.11 -36.70
CA THR A 53 -24.87 -33.29 -35.25
C THR A 53 -23.73 -34.08 -34.59
N ALA A 54 -22.92 -34.80 -35.37
CA ALA A 54 -21.72 -35.49 -34.88
C ALA A 54 -20.54 -34.51 -34.68
N THR A 55 -20.27 -33.63 -35.66
CA THR A 55 -19.20 -32.62 -35.58
C THR A 55 -19.46 -31.58 -34.47
N LEU A 56 -20.72 -31.17 -34.28
CA LEU A 56 -21.08 -30.27 -33.18
C LEU A 56 -20.87 -30.90 -31.79
N ARG A 57 -21.05 -32.22 -31.66
CA ARG A 57 -20.81 -32.91 -30.38
C ARG A 57 -19.33 -33.01 -30.07
N THR A 58 -18.49 -33.28 -31.07
CA THR A 58 -17.04 -33.33 -30.90
C THR A 58 -16.46 -31.95 -30.56
N GLU A 59 -16.90 -30.89 -31.24
CA GLU A 59 -16.48 -29.53 -30.92
C GLU A 59 -16.91 -29.11 -29.51
N LEU A 60 -18.12 -29.49 -29.10
CA LEU A 60 -18.63 -29.21 -27.76
C LEU A 60 -17.85 -29.96 -26.67
N GLU A 61 -17.46 -31.20 -26.92
CA GLU A 61 -16.63 -31.95 -25.97
C GLU A 61 -15.21 -31.37 -25.87
N LEU A 62 -14.63 -30.97 -27.00
CA LEU A 62 -13.33 -30.27 -27.02
C LEU A 62 -13.40 -28.94 -26.24
N ALA A 63 -14.41 -28.11 -26.49
CA ALA A 63 -14.61 -26.86 -25.77
C ALA A 63 -14.80 -27.09 -24.26
N ARG A 64 -15.49 -28.17 -23.86
CA ARG A 64 -15.62 -28.55 -22.43
C ARG A 64 -14.31 -29.00 -21.80
N GLN A 65 -13.45 -29.65 -22.57
CA GLN A 65 -12.10 -30.00 -22.10
C GLN A 65 -11.24 -28.75 -21.94
N GLU A 66 -11.24 -27.85 -22.91
CA GLU A 66 -10.52 -26.57 -22.82
C GLU A 66 -11.01 -25.69 -21.66
N ILE A 67 -12.33 -25.64 -21.41
CA ILE A 67 -12.86 -24.91 -20.26
C ILE A 67 -12.38 -25.55 -18.94
N ARG A 68 -12.21 -26.87 -18.89
CA ARG A 68 -11.66 -27.55 -17.71
C ARG A 68 -10.20 -27.21 -17.49
N THR A 69 -9.36 -27.31 -18.52
CA THR A 69 -7.94 -26.97 -18.41
C THR A 69 -7.74 -25.49 -18.04
N LEU A 70 -8.48 -24.58 -18.68
CA LEU A 70 -8.42 -23.16 -18.35
C LEU A 70 -8.90 -22.85 -16.93
N LYS A 71 -9.85 -23.63 -16.38
CA LYS A 71 -10.26 -23.52 -14.97
C LYS A 71 -9.15 -23.99 -14.03
N GLU A 72 -8.55 -25.14 -14.31
CA GLU A 72 -7.45 -25.68 -13.52
C GLU A 72 -6.24 -24.73 -13.51
N ASP A 73 -5.89 -24.16 -14.67
CA ASP A 73 -4.77 -23.23 -14.77
C ASP A 73 -5.06 -21.91 -14.05
N ARG A 74 -6.29 -21.39 -14.15
CA ARG A 74 -6.72 -20.22 -13.37
C ARG A 74 -6.65 -20.50 -11.87
N ASP A 75 -7.09 -21.67 -11.42
CA ASP A 75 -7.06 -22.03 -10.01
C ASP A 75 -5.63 -22.18 -9.50
N ARG A 76 -4.73 -22.79 -10.29
CA ARG A 76 -3.28 -22.83 -10.00
C ARG A 76 -2.67 -21.44 -9.91
N MET A 77 -2.93 -20.57 -10.88
CA MET A 77 -2.42 -19.19 -10.86
C MET A 77 -2.97 -18.42 -9.66
N ARG A 78 -4.25 -18.58 -9.33
CA ARG A 78 -4.88 -17.94 -8.18
C ARG A 78 -4.23 -18.40 -6.86
N GLN A 79 -3.99 -19.70 -6.71
CA GLN A 79 -3.31 -20.25 -5.52
C GLN A 79 -1.87 -19.74 -5.41
N ALA A 80 -1.13 -19.73 -6.52
CA ALA A 80 0.24 -19.22 -6.55
C ALA A 80 0.30 -17.73 -6.16
N ILE A 81 -0.59 -16.91 -6.71
CA ILE A 81 -0.71 -15.48 -6.37
C ILE A 81 -1.10 -15.32 -4.89
N GLN A 82 -2.06 -16.09 -4.39
CA GLN A 82 -2.48 -16.01 -2.99
C GLN A 82 -1.33 -16.38 -2.03
N HIS A 83 -0.56 -17.41 -2.34
CA HIS A 83 0.63 -17.77 -1.55
C HIS A 83 1.71 -16.70 -1.62
N GLN A 84 1.98 -16.14 -2.80
CA GLN A 84 2.96 -15.08 -2.96
C GLN A 84 2.56 -13.81 -2.21
N LEU A 85 1.28 -13.40 -2.27
CA LEU A 85 0.79 -12.27 -1.50
C LEU A 85 0.86 -12.54 0.00
N GLY A 86 0.54 -13.75 0.46
CA GLY A 86 0.69 -14.13 1.86
C GLY A 86 2.12 -13.96 2.35
N GLN A 87 3.09 -14.50 1.62
CA GLN A 87 4.51 -14.34 1.96
C GLN A 87 4.96 -12.87 1.93
N GLN A 88 4.53 -12.10 0.94
CA GLN A 88 4.86 -10.67 0.87
C GLN A 88 4.29 -9.91 2.06
N LEU A 89 3.05 -10.19 2.46
CA LEU A 89 2.44 -9.57 3.64
C LEU A 89 3.20 -9.94 4.92
N ASP A 90 3.50 -11.23 5.11
CA ASP A 90 4.22 -11.73 6.28
C ASP A 90 5.63 -11.12 6.37
N THR A 91 6.34 -10.98 5.25
CA THR A 91 7.68 -10.36 5.24
C THR A 91 7.64 -8.87 5.56
N LEU A 92 6.65 -8.13 5.05
CA LEU A 92 6.49 -6.71 5.33
C LEU A 92 6.09 -6.48 6.79
N ASP A 93 5.18 -7.30 7.31
CA ASP A 93 4.71 -7.22 8.69
C ASP A 93 5.83 -7.58 9.68
N THR A 94 6.56 -8.67 9.43
CA THR A 94 7.68 -9.09 10.29
C THR A 94 8.76 -8.01 10.36
N ARG A 95 9.12 -7.40 9.22
CA ARG A 95 10.11 -6.33 9.18
C ARG A 95 9.65 -5.10 9.97
N TYR A 96 8.41 -4.66 9.74
CA TYR A 96 7.83 -3.53 10.45
C TYR A 96 7.77 -3.78 11.96
N LEU A 97 7.36 -4.99 12.37
CA LEU A 97 7.33 -5.40 13.77
C LEU A 97 8.72 -5.38 14.39
N THR A 98 9.76 -5.88 13.69
CA THR A 98 11.14 -5.81 14.20
C THR A 98 11.64 -4.37 14.34
N GLU A 99 11.39 -3.51 13.35
CA GLU A 99 11.78 -2.09 13.42
C GLU A 99 11.07 -1.39 14.59
N ARG A 100 9.80 -1.70 14.83
CA ARG A 100 9.02 -1.15 15.94
C ARG A 100 9.47 -1.66 17.30
N ILE A 101 9.83 -2.94 17.41
CA ILE A 101 10.38 -3.52 18.64
C ILE A 101 11.72 -2.83 18.95
N ASP A 102 12.61 -2.70 17.98
CA ASP A 102 13.89 -2.01 18.16
C ASP A 102 13.71 -0.56 18.63
N GLU A 103 12.75 0.16 18.06
CA GLU A 103 12.40 1.52 18.48
C GLU A 103 11.90 1.55 19.93
N LEU A 104 10.97 0.65 20.28
CA LEU A 104 10.42 0.57 21.64
C LEU A 104 11.50 0.18 22.66
N THR A 105 12.40 -0.75 22.32
CA THR A 105 13.52 -1.13 23.17
C THR A 105 14.47 0.03 23.41
N ARG A 106 14.81 0.80 22.35
CA ARG A 106 15.64 2.02 22.50
C ARG A 106 14.95 3.07 23.37
N ASN A 107 13.65 3.24 23.21
CA ASN A 107 12.88 4.20 24.00
C ASN A 107 12.79 3.78 25.47
N ASN A 108 12.56 2.50 25.75
CA ASN A 108 12.59 1.97 27.12
C ASN A 108 13.96 2.17 27.76
N GLN A 109 15.05 1.84 27.05
CA GLN A 109 16.40 2.06 27.59
C GLN A 109 16.65 3.53 27.95
N ARG A 110 16.26 4.47 27.08
CA ARG A 110 16.39 5.90 27.37
C ARG A 110 15.56 6.34 28.58
N LEU A 111 14.35 5.79 28.74
CA LEU A 111 13.50 6.10 29.88
C LEU A 111 14.08 5.54 31.18
N GLU A 112 14.63 4.33 31.14
CA GLU A 112 15.33 3.71 32.28
C GLU A 112 16.57 4.51 32.68
N ASP A 113 17.40 4.92 31.71
CA ASP A 113 18.59 5.74 31.96
C ASP A 113 18.21 7.09 32.58
N SER A 114 17.15 7.73 32.07
CA SER A 114 16.63 9.00 32.59
C SER A 114 16.07 8.86 34.01
N LEU A 115 15.35 7.75 34.27
CA LEU A 115 14.83 7.44 35.60
C LEU A 115 15.99 7.22 36.58
N GLN A 116 17.00 6.45 36.19
CA GLN A 116 18.17 6.21 37.01
C GLN A 116 18.89 7.53 37.34
N GLN A 117 19.11 8.38 36.35
CA GLN A 117 19.72 9.69 36.56
C GLN A 117 18.90 10.56 37.54
N ALA A 118 17.58 10.62 37.35
CA ALA A 118 16.70 11.37 38.24
C ALA A 118 16.73 10.84 39.68
N THR A 119 16.80 9.52 39.86
CA THR A 119 16.93 8.91 41.20
C THR A 119 18.26 9.23 41.85
N ASP A 120 19.36 9.20 41.09
CA ASP A 120 20.70 9.51 41.60
C ASP A 120 20.80 10.99 42.01
N ASP A 121 20.24 11.88 41.20
CA ASP A 121 20.18 13.32 41.51
C ASP A 121 19.31 13.60 42.73
N ASN A 122 18.19 12.89 42.87
CA ASN A 122 17.34 12.99 44.06
C ASN A 122 18.09 12.53 45.33
N HIS A 123 18.80 11.41 45.27
CA HIS A 123 19.64 10.95 46.38
C HIS A 123 20.73 11.95 46.74
N ARG A 124 21.40 12.55 45.75
CA ARG A 124 22.42 13.60 45.97
C ARG A 124 21.83 14.83 46.63
N LEU A 125 20.67 15.30 46.17
CA LEU A 125 19.98 16.44 46.77
C LEU A 125 19.58 16.17 48.21
N HIS A 126 19.03 14.98 48.50
CA HIS A 126 18.70 14.59 49.87
C HIS A 126 19.92 14.54 50.78
N ALA A 127 21.03 13.97 50.31
CA ALA A 127 22.29 13.99 51.07
C ALA A 127 22.76 15.42 51.34
N ARG A 128 22.67 16.32 50.33
CA ARG A 128 23.06 17.72 50.48
C ARG A 128 22.19 18.47 51.48
N VAL A 129 20.88 18.26 51.44
CA VAL A 129 19.94 18.81 52.43
C VAL A 129 20.34 18.37 53.84
N GLY A 130 20.59 17.07 54.04
CA GLY A 130 21.05 16.54 55.33
C GLY A 130 22.33 17.20 55.83
N THR A 131 23.34 17.39 54.96
CA THR A 131 24.59 18.07 55.35
C THR A 131 24.36 19.54 55.75
N LEU A 132 23.52 20.27 55.01
CA LEU A 132 23.20 21.66 55.31
C LEU A 132 22.40 21.79 56.61
N GLU A 133 21.50 20.85 56.89
CA GLU A 133 20.77 20.79 58.15
C GLU A 133 21.71 20.55 59.33
N THR A 134 22.69 19.65 59.20
CA THR A 134 23.69 19.42 60.25
C THR A 134 24.58 20.65 60.47
N ASP A 135 25.01 21.33 59.40
CA ASP A 135 25.83 22.54 59.50
C ASP A 135 25.06 23.69 60.16
N LEU A 136 23.79 23.86 59.79
CA LEU A 136 22.91 24.87 60.38
C LEU A 136 22.62 24.56 61.85
N ALA A 137 22.44 23.30 62.22
CA ALA A 137 22.31 22.89 63.62
C ALA A 137 23.60 23.22 64.40
N ALA A 138 24.77 22.89 63.86
CA ALA A 138 26.06 23.20 64.45
C ALA A 138 26.26 24.71 64.65
N ALA A 139 26.02 25.52 63.61
CA ALA A 139 26.12 26.98 63.67
C ALA A 139 25.17 27.60 64.71
N ARG A 140 23.93 27.09 64.83
CA ARG A 140 22.99 27.52 65.86
C ARG A 140 23.44 27.14 67.27
N THR A 141 24.13 26.01 67.44
CA THR A 141 24.67 25.61 68.75
C THR A 141 25.90 26.43 69.14
N SER A 142 26.81 26.72 68.21
CA SER A 142 27.98 27.56 68.47
C SER A 142 27.57 29.00 68.80
N LEU A 143 26.63 29.58 68.05
CA LEU A 143 26.07 30.90 68.34
C LEU A 143 25.46 30.97 69.75
N ARG A 144 24.66 29.96 70.14
CA ARG A 144 24.09 29.90 71.49
C ARG A 144 25.15 29.79 72.58
N ARG A 145 26.24 29.05 72.34
CA ARG A 145 27.36 28.95 73.27
C ARG A 145 28.07 30.30 73.42
N MET A 146 28.42 30.94 72.30
CA MET A 146 29.08 32.25 72.28
C MET A 146 28.26 33.33 73.00
N ILE A 147 26.95 33.40 72.74
CA ILE A 147 26.05 34.33 73.45
C ILE A 147 26.04 34.05 74.97
N ARG A 148 26.09 32.78 75.37
CA ARG A 148 26.11 32.42 76.80
C ARG A 148 27.43 32.84 77.46
N GLU A 149 28.56 32.58 76.81
CA GLU A 149 29.89 32.95 77.29
C GLU A 149 30.05 34.48 77.43
N GLU A 150 29.55 35.24 76.46
CA GLU A 150 29.58 36.71 76.50
C GLU A 150 28.73 37.28 77.66
N ASN A 151 27.55 36.69 77.92
CA ASN A 151 26.70 37.11 79.03
C ASN A 151 27.27 36.74 80.42
N THR A 152 28.10 35.70 80.51
CA THR A 152 28.74 35.30 81.79
C THR A 152 30.03 36.05 82.10
N ASN A 153 30.65 36.70 81.10
CA ASN A 153 31.88 37.48 81.26
C ASN A 153 31.63 38.99 81.47
N ARG A 154 30.35 39.41 81.53
CA ARG A 154 29.91 40.76 81.93
C ARG A 154 29.41 40.74 83.37
#